data_AF-A0A9Y6M7X7-F1
#
_entry.id   AF-A0A9Y6M7X7-F1
#
_cell.length_a   1.000
_cell.length_b   1.000
_cell.length_c   1.000
_cell.angle_alpha   90.00
_cell.angle_beta   90.00
_cell.angle_gamma   90.00
#
_symmetry.space_group_name_H-M   'P 1'
#
loop_
_entity.id
_entity.type
_entity.pdbx_description
1 polymer ?
#
loop_
_entity_poly.entity_id
_entity_poly.type
_entity_poly.pdbx_seq_one_letter_code
_entity_poly.pdbx_strand_id
1 'polypeptide(L)'
;MRTLVLLVLLEIHGAAAVTHSLQYFYTASTGIERFPRFVAVGVVDGEQIDYYDSVSEKNVLKQTWMEGVRDESSITNIRRGTQQNFQGNIGIAMERFNQTT
;
A
#
# COMPACT_ATOMS: atom_id res chain seq x y z
N MET A 1 13.93 48.07 -8.44
CA MET A 1 14.22 46.86 -9.26
C MET A 1 15.21 45.90 -8.60
N ARG A 2 16.33 46.37 -8.02
CA ARG A 2 17.31 45.50 -7.33
C ARG A 2 16.74 44.65 -6.18
N THR A 3 15.87 45.22 -5.34
CA THR A 3 15.27 44.53 -4.19
C THR A 3 14.28 43.42 -4.60
N LEU A 4 13.54 43.64 -5.69
CA LEU A 4 12.61 42.65 -6.26
C LEU A 4 13.37 41.46 -6.84
N VAL A 5 14.48 41.71 -7.54
CA VAL A 5 15.34 40.63 -8.08
C VAL A 5 15.96 39.79 -6.95
N LEU A 6 16.35 40.42 -5.83
CA LEU A 6 16.87 39.71 -4.67
C LEU A 6 15.80 38.87 -3.96
N LEU A 7 14.57 39.36 -3.84
CA LEU A 7 13.45 38.59 -3.28
C LEU A 7 13.10 37.37 -4.14
N VAL A 8 13.02 37.54 -5.46
CA VAL A 8 12.80 36.44 -6.41
C VAL A 8 13.94 35.42 -6.34
N LEU A 9 15.20 35.87 -6.26
CA LEU A 9 16.34 34.95 -6.10
C LEU A 9 16.31 34.22 -4.75
N LEU A 10 15.88 34.86 -3.66
CA LEU A 10 15.75 34.23 -2.34
C LEU A 10 14.67 33.15 -2.32
N GLU A 11 13.54 33.38 -3.00
CA GLU A 11 12.45 32.40 -3.15
C GLU A 11 12.86 31.21 -4.02
N ILE A 12 13.67 31.43 -5.06
CA ILE A 12 14.19 30.35 -5.93
C ILE A 12 15.20 29.44 -5.19
N HIS A 13 15.97 29.98 -4.23
CA HIS A 13 16.88 29.18 -3.40
C HIS A 13 16.16 28.37 -2.31
N GLY A 14 14.85 28.58 -2.12
CA GLY A 14 14.03 27.91 -1.12
C GLY A 14 13.35 26.63 -1.59
N ALA A 15 13.55 26.19 -2.85
CA ALA A 15 13.00 24.93 -3.34
C ALA A 15 13.71 23.74 -2.69
N ALA A 16 13.28 23.38 -1.48
CA ALA A 16 13.72 22.16 -0.81
C ALA A 16 13.27 20.96 -1.66
N ALA A 17 14.23 20.13 -2.08
CA ALA A 17 13.91 18.84 -2.66
C ALA A 17 13.21 17.98 -1.59
N VAL A 18 11.94 17.68 -1.80
CA VAL A 18 11.17 16.77 -0.94
C VAL A 18 11.39 15.34 -1.43
N THR A 19 11.67 14.43 -0.51
CA THR A 19 11.71 12.99 -0.80
C THR A 19 10.34 12.41 -0.51
N HIS A 20 9.75 11.77 -1.51
CA HIS A 20 8.50 11.03 -1.37
C HIS A 20 8.77 9.54 -1.19
N SER A 21 7.94 8.85 -0.41
CA SER A 21 8.03 7.40 -0.19
C SER A 21 6.72 6.71 -0.47
N LEU A 22 6.79 5.57 -1.16
CA LEU A 22 5.67 4.67 -1.42
C LEU A 22 5.98 3.32 -0.80
N GLN A 23 5.07 2.79 0.01
CA GLN A 23 5.23 1.53 0.73
C GLN A 23 4.00 0.64 0.51
N TYR A 24 4.23 -0.66 0.35
CA TYR A 24 3.17 -1.67 0.34
C TYR A 24 3.43 -2.69 1.44
N PHE A 25 2.44 -2.89 2.30
CA PHE A 25 2.45 -3.87 3.37
C PHE A 25 1.55 -5.04 2.97
N TYR A 26 2.10 -6.25 3.00
CA TYR A 26 1.37 -7.48 2.74
C TYR A 26 1.48 -8.38 3.96
N THR A 27 0.35 -8.67 4.58
CA THR A 27 0.27 -9.54 5.75
C THR A 27 -0.56 -10.74 5.38
N ALA A 28 -0.04 -11.93 5.68
CA ALA A 28 -0.80 -13.17 5.57
C ALA A 28 -0.68 -13.93 6.89
N SER A 29 -1.77 -14.52 7.35
CA SER A 29 -1.83 -15.20 8.64
C SER A 29 -2.80 -16.38 8.63
N THR A 30 -2.54 -17.33 9.51
CA THR A 30 -3.42 -18.47 9.81
C THR A 30 -3.56 -18.61 11.33
N GLY A 31 -4.67 -19.19 11.80
CA GLY A 31 -4.90 -19.44 13.23
C GLY A 31 -5.25 -18.22 14.10
N ILE A 32 -5.35 -17.01 13.52
CA ILE A 32 -5.76 -15.80 14.26
C ILE A 32 -7.26 -15.59 14.09
N GLU A 33 -8.02 -15.74 15.17
CA GLU A 33 -9.46 -15.48 15.14
C GLU A 33 -9.76 -14.01 14.81
N ARG A 34 -10.81 -13.79 14.01
CA ARG A 34 -11.36 -12.45 13.67
C ARG A 34 -10.39 -11.49 12.94
N PHE A 35 -9.21 -11.97 12.52
CA PHE A 35 -8.31 -11.22 11.65
C PHE A 35 -8.37 -11.78 10.23
N PRO A 36 -8.36 -10.94 9.16
CA PRO A 36 -8.32 -11.44 7.79
C PRO A 36 -7.10 -12.31 7.54
N ARG A 37 -7.26 -13.40 6.77
CA ARG A 37 -6.12 -14.27 6.41
C ARG A 37 -5.10 -13.57 5.52
N PHE A 38 -5.51 -12.51 4.85
CA PHE A 38 -4.63 -11.66 4.07
C PHE A 38 -5.09 -10.21 4.10
N VAL A 39 -4.13 -9.29 4.21
CA VAL A 39 -4.34 -7.84 4.16
C VAL A 39 -3.24 -7.23 3.30
N ALA A 40 -3.61 -6.29 2.42
CA ALA A 40 -2.68 -5.46 1.68
C ALA A 40 -3.00 -3.97 1.87
N VAL A 41 -1.97 -3.17 2.13
CA VAL A 41 -2.10 -1.72 2.38
C VAL A 41 -1.01 -0.97 1.63
N GLY A 42 -1.40 0.01 0.83
CA GLY A 42 -0.51 1.00 0.20
C GLY A 42 -0.47 2.29 1.01
N VAL A 43 0.73 2.88 1.11
CA VAL A 43 0.98 4.13 1.85
C VAL A 43 1.90 5.03 1.03
N VAL A 44 1.52 6.30 0.85
CA VAL A 44 2.34 7.36 0.24
C VAL A 44 2.59 8.42 1.29
N ASP A 45 3.86 8.70 1.59
CA ASP A 45 4.28 9.71 2.59
C ASP A 45 3.61 9.56 3.97
N GLY A 46 3.34 8.32 4.37
CA GLY A 46 2.65 8.00 5.62
C GLY A 46 1.11 8.02 5.51
N GLU A 47 0.55 8.49 4.39
CA GLU A 47 -0.89 8.46 4.14
C GLU A 47 -1.31 7.16 3.44
N GLN A 48 -2.31 6.49 3.99
CA GLN A 48 -2.85 5.28 3.38
C GLN A 48 -3.62 5.60 2.10
N ILE A 49 -3.27 4.94 1.00
CA ILE A 49 -3.85 5.17 -0.33
C ILE A 49 -4.84 4.09 -0.76
N ASP A 50 -4.64 2.85 -0.32
CA ASP A 50 -5.54 1.74 -0.60
C ASP A 50 -5.59 0.74 0.56
N TYR A 51 -6.59 -0.14 0.50
CA TYR A 51 -6.78 -1.22 1.43
C TYR A 51 -7.45 -2.41 0.73
N TYR A 52 -6.97 -3.61 1.01
CA TYR A 52 -7.60 -4.86 0.62
C TYR A 52 -7.51 -5.86 1.78
N ASP A 53 -8.57 -6.63 2.01
CA ASP A 53 -8.51 -7.80 2.88
C ASP A 53 -9.23 -9.01 2.28
N SER A 54 -8.92 -10.18 2.84
CA SER A 54 -9.47 -11.46 2.41
C SER A 54 -10.93 -11.70 2.83
N VAL A 55 -11.57 -10.74 3.51
CA VAL A 55 -12.97 -10.87 3.95
C VAL A 55 -13.88 -10.15 2.95
N SER A 56 -13.55 -8.90 2.65
CA SER A 56 -14.22 -8.08 1.64
C SER A 56 -13.83 -8.47 0.21
N GLU A 57 -12.63 -9.02 0.02
CA GLU A 57 -12.03 -9.39 -1.26
C GLU A 57 -12.12 -8.30 -2.34
N LYS A 58 -12.14 -7.04 -1.91
CA LYS A 58 -12.24 -5.86 -2.77
C LYS A 58 -11.21 -4.83 -2.33
N ASN A 59 -10.46 -4.30 -3.30
CA ASN A 59 -9.57 -3.17 -3.05
C ASN A 59 -10.41 -1.89 -2.93
N VAL A 60 -10.13 -1.08 -1.92
CA VAL A 60 -10.80 0.19 -1.67
C VAL A 60 -9.75 1.29 -1.67
N LEU A 61 -9.89 2.27 -2.57
CA LEU A 61 -9.08 3.48 -2.54
C LEU A 61 -9.49 4.33 -1.33
N LYS A 62 -8.51 4.94 -0.66
CA LYS A 62 -8.74 5.72 0.57
C LYS A 62 -8.60 7.22 0.36
N GLN A 63 -8.06 7.63 -0.78
CA GLN A 63 -7.79 9.02 -1.11
C GLN A 63 -8.50 9.42 -2.39
N THR A 64 -9.14 10.58 -2.37
CA THR A 64 -9.89 11.11 -3.55
C THR A 64 -8.98 11.34 -4.75
N TRP A 65 -7.71 11.70 -4.51
CA TRP A 65 -6.72 11.89 -5.56
C TRP A 65 -6.27 10.58 -6.23
N MET A 66 -6.63 9.42 -5.69
CA MET A 66 -6.43 8.11 -6.33
C MET A 66 -7.56 7.73 -7.28
N GLU A 67 -8.72 8.40 -7.20
CA GLU A 67 -9.88 8.09 -8.04
C GLU A 67 -9.52 8.28 -9.52
N GLY A 68 -9.83 7.26 -10.34
CA GLY A 68 -9.56 7.29 -11.78
C GLY A 68 -8.09 7.11 -12.18
N VAL A 69 -7.13 7.09 -11.24
CA VAL A 69 -5.71 6.81 -11.53
C VAL A 69 -5.54 5.38 -12.04
N ARG A 70 -6.30 4.44 -11.47
CA ARG A 70 -6.33 3.05 -11.90
C ARG A 70 -7.68 2.42 -11.59
N ASP A 71 -8.09 1.49 -12.45
CA ASP A 71 -9.30 0.70 -12.23
C ASP A 71 -9.18 -0.18 -10.97
N GLU A 72 -10.10 0.01 -10.02
CA GLU A 72 -10.18 -0.76 -8.78
C GLU A 72 -10.37 -2.25 -9.03
N SER A 73 -11.05 -2.64 -10.12
CA SER A 73 -11.28 -4.05 -10.45
C SER A 73 -9.96 -4.73 -10.82
N SER A 74 -9.10 -4.05 -11.60
CA SER A 74 -7.74 -4.48 -11.92
C SER A 74 -6.89 -4.65 -10.65
N ILE A 75 -6.90 -3.66 -9.75
CA ILE A 75 -6.16 -3.75 -8.48
C ILE A 75 -6.68 -4.92 -7.66
N THR A 76 -7.99 -5.05 -7.51
CA THR A 76 -8.65 -6.15 -6.77
C THR A 76 -8.21 -7.52 -7.29
N ASN A 77 -8.15 -7.72 -8.60
CA ASN A 77 -7.73 -8.99 -9.18
C ASN A 77 -6.25 -9.30 -8.89
N ILE A 78 -5.37 -8.29 -8.92
CA ILE A 78 -3.96 -8.44 -8.52
C ILE A 78 -3.85 -8.81 -7.04
N ARG A 79 -4.63 -8.16 -6.17
CA ARG A 79 -4.65 -8.46 -4.73
C ARG A 79 -5.14 -9.89 -4.47
N ARG A 80 -6.16 -10.36 -5.20
CA ARG A 80 -6.67 -11.74 -5.11
C ARG A 80 -5.61 -12.78 -5.51
N GLY A 81 -4.89 -12.55 -6.61
CA GLY A 81 -3.78 -13.42 -7.01
C GLY A 81 -2.66 -13.44 -5.97
N THR A 82 -2.34 -12.26 -5.40
CA THR A 82 -1.34 -12.15 -4.32
C THR A 82 -1.79 -12.90 -3.06
N GLN A 83 -3.06 -12.76 -2.66
CA GLN A 83 -3.66 -13.52 -1.56
C GLN A 83 -3.48 -15.03 -1.74
N GLN A 84 -3.80 -15.57 -2.92
CA GLN A 84 -3.67 -16.99 -3.21
C GLN A 84 -2.23 -17.47 -3.08
N ASN A 85 -1.27 -16.70 -3.62
CA ASN A 85 0.15 -17.01 -3.50
C ASN A 85 0.63 -17.03 -2.03
N PHE A 86 0.22 -16.03 -1.24
CA PHE A 86 0.60 -15.95 0.17
C PHE A 86 -0.02 -17.08 1.01
N GLN A 87 -1.28 -17.44 0.74
CA GLN A 87 -1.93 -18.57 1.40
C GLN A 87 -1.22 -19.89 1.07
N GLY A 88 -0.84 -20.11 -0.20
CA GLY A 88 -0.02 -21.26 -0.59
C GLY A 88 1.34 -21.28 0.12
N ASN A 89 2.01 -20.13 0.22
CA ASN A 89 3.28 -20.01 0.93
C ASN A 89 3.16 -20.30 2.44
N ILE A 90 2.05 -19.91 3.08
CA ILE A 90 1.77 -20.29 4.47
C ILE A 90 1.66 -21.81 4.60
N GLY A 91 0.92 -22.47 3.70
CA GLY A 91 0.83 -23.93 3.66
C GLY A 91 2.21 -24.60 3.63
N ILE A 92 3.06 -24.17 2.69
CA ILE A 92 4.43 -24.67 2.55
C ILE A 92 5.26 -24.37 3.80
N ALA A 93 5.13 -23.18 4.39
CA ALA A 93 5.86 -22.82 5.60
C ALA A 93 5.44 -23.71 6.79
N MET A 94 4.14 -23.95 6.97
CA MET A 94 3.64 -24.83 8.04
C MET A 94 4.19 -26.25 7.90
N GLU A 95 4.19 -26.81 6.70
CA GLU A 95 4.78 -28.13 6.42
C GLU A 95 6.26 -28.16 6.80
N ARG A 96 7.04 -27.15 6.39
CA ARG A 96 8.49 -27.08 6.67
C ARG A 96 8.81 -26.91 8.14
N PHE A 97 7.93 -26.26 8.89
CA PHE A 97 8.11 -25.98 10.33
C PHE A 97 7.33 -26.94 11.23
N ASN A 98 6.77 -28.03 10.67
CA ASN A 98 5.92 -28.99 11.39
C ASN A 98 4.81 -28.31 12.23
N GLN A 99 4.19 -27.27 11.69
CA GLN A 99 3.07 -26.57 12.31
C GLN A 99 1.74 -27.13 11.80
N THR A 100 0.77 -27.25 12.71
CA THR A 100 -0.63 -27.57 12.37
C THR A 100 -1.51 -26.35 12.71
N THR A 101 -2.55 -26.12 11.90
CA THR A 101 -3.58 -25.10 12.21
C THR A 101 -4.58 -25.61 13.22
#